data_AF-A0A1Q6XFZ2-F1
#
_entry.id   AF-A0A1Q6XFZ2-F1
#
_cell.length_a   1.000
_cell.length_b   1.000
_cell.length_c   1.000
_cell.angle_alpha   90.00
_cell.angle_beta   90.00
_cell.angle_gamma   90.00
#
_symmetry.space_group_name_H-M   'P 1'
#
loop_
_entity.id
_entity.type
_entity.pdbx_description
1 polymer ?
#
loop_
_entity_poly.entity_id
_entity_poly.type
_entity_poly.pdbx_seq_one_letter_code
_entity_poly.pdbx_strand_id
1 'polypeptide(L)'
;MRTVVGLHATWLVNSATHTWGSRRFVTRDLSTNNWWVAILTFGEGWHNNHHAHPVSARHGLKWYEVDVNWYGIWALKKLGLARHVYRVRLSELHRREEQGRPSAAKRELVSV
;
A
#
# COMPACT_ATOMS: atom_id res chain seq x y z
N MET A 1 13.14 -7.20 -25.62
CA MET A 1 11.71 -7.12 -25.23
C MET A 1 11.48 -7.25 -23.72
N ARG A 2 12.01 -8.28 -23.03
CA ARG A 2 11.84 -8.48 -21.57
C ARG A 2 12.11 -7.25 -20.70
N THR A 3 13.26 -6.59 -20.89
CA THR A 3 13.68 -5.43 -20.08
C THR A 3 12.79 -4.22 -20.30
N VAL A 4 12.37 -3.98 -21.55
CA VAL A 4 11.48 -2.88 -21.93
C VAL A 4 10.12 -3.04 -21.22
N VAL A 5 9.51 -4.23 -21.29
CA VAL A 5 8.24 -4.51 -20.62
C VAL A 5 8.36 -4.38 -19.10
N GLY A 6 9.44 -4.88 -18.51
CA GLY A 6 9.70 -4.76 -17.07
C GLY A 6 9.81 -3.29 -16.63
N LEU A 7 10.60 -2.48 -17.33
CA LEU A 7 10.76 -1.05 -17.01
C LEU A 7 9.46 -0.27 -17.19
N HIS A 8 8.70 -0.54 -18.26
CA HIS A 8 7.40 0.10 -18.47
C HIS A 8 6.40 -0.29 -17.38
N ALA A 9 6.40 -1.56 -16.94
CA ALA A 9 5.56 -1.98 -15.82
C ALA A 9 5.94 -1.26 -14.52
N THR A 10 7.24 -1.12 -14.22
CA THR A 10 7.72 -0.38 -13.04
C THR A 10 7.32 1.10 -13.09
N TRP A 11 7.53 1.77 -14.23
CA TRP A 11 7.13 3.17 -14.39
C TRP A 11 5.61 3.37 -14.41
N LEU A 12 4.86 2.39 -14.92
CA LEU A 12 3.41 2.39 -14.89
C LEU A 12 2.88 2.43 -13.45
N VAL A 13 3.53 1.73 -12.51
CA VAL A 13 3.18 1.87 -11.08
C VAL A 13 3.26 3.33 -10.67
N ASN A 14 4.43 3.96 -10.87
CA ASN A 14 4.66 5.33 -10.45
C ASN A 14 3.65 6.31 -11.05
N SER A 15 3.25 6.11 -12.31
CA SER A 15 2.27 6.98 -12.96
C SER A 15 0.84 6.69 -12.51
N ALA A 16 0.41 5.43 -12.57
CA ALA A 16 -0.97 5.05 -12.27
C ALA A 16 -1.32 5.21 -10.79
N THR A 17 -0.43 4.85 -9.87
CA THR A 17 -0.70 4.94 -8.43
C THR A 17 -0.56 6.34 -7.87
N HIS A 18 0.00 7.31 -8.60
CA HIS A 18 -0.02 8.73 -8.20
C HIS A 18 -1.14 9.52 -8.88
N THR A 19 -1.75 8.97 -9.93
CA THR A 19 -2.81 9.65 -10.70
C THR A 19 -4.19 9.12 -10.36
N TRP A 20 -4.35 7.81 -10.18
CA TRP A 20 -5.65 7.15 -10.03
C TRP A 20 -5.65 6.04 -8.99
N GLY A 21 -6.51 6.18 -8.00
CA GLY A 21 -6.77 5.14 -7.02
C GLY A 21 -7.48 5.65 -5.77
N SER A 22 -7.56 4.76 -4.79
CA SER A 22 -8.12 5.08 -3.47
C SER A 22 -7.01 5.50 -2.51
N ARG A 23 -7.25 6.52 -1.69
CA ARG A 23 -6.29 6.95 -0.68
C ARG A 23 -6.82 6.60 0.69
N ARG A 24 -6.12 5.73 1.42
CA ARG A 24 -6.54 5.28 2.75
C ARG A 24 -5.81 6.00 3.88
N PHE A 25 -4.53 6.30 3.67
CA PHE A 25 -3.68 6.96 4.64
C PHE A 25 -3.32 8.36 4.16
N VAL A 26 -3.32 9.32 5.10
CA VAL A 26 -2.78 10.65 4.86
C VAL A 26 -1.26 10.54 4.86
N THR A 27 -0.70 10.71 3.68
CA THR A 27 0.74 10.74 3.41
C THR A 27 1.12 12.13 2.91
N ARG A 28 2.42 12.46 2.82
CA ARG A 28 2.85 13.76 2.29
C ARG A 28 2.77 13.87 0.77
N ASP A 29 2.62 12.74 0.09
CA ASP A 29 2.62 12.60 -1.36
C ASP A 29 1.20 12.29 -1.91
N LEU A 30 1.07 12.20 -3.24
CA LEU A 30 -0.19 11.89 -3.92
C LEU A 30 -0.38 10.39 -4.16
N SER A 31 0.35 9.53 -3.43
CA SER A 31 0.23 8.09 -3.55
C SER A 31 -1.18 7.60 -3.25
N THR A 32 -1.67 6.72 -4.12
CA THR A 32 -2.96 6.05 -4.05
C THR A 32 -2.78 4.53 -4.16
N ASN A 33 -3.77 3.79 -3.69
CA ASN A 33 -3.86 2.34 -3.81
C ASN A 33 -4.70 1.99 -5.04
N ASN A 34 -4.14 1.11 -5.88
CA ASN A 34 -4.76 0.67 -7.10
C ASN A 34 -4.66 -0.86 -7.24
N TRP A 35 -5.81 -1.53 -7.16
CA TRP A 35 -5.91 -2.99 -7.11
C TRP A 35 -5.52 -3.66 -8.43
N TRP A 36 -5.81 -3.05 -9.59
CA TRP A 36 -5.45 -3.64 -10.88
C TRP A 36 -3.96 -3.49 -11.14
N VAL A 37 -3.36 -2.37 -10.73
CA VAL A 37 -1.89 -2.20 -10.75
C VAL A 37 -1.26 -3.22 -9.83
N ALA A 38 -1.82 -3.44 -8.63
CA ALA A 38 -1.27 -4.40 -7.67
C ALA A 38 -1.22 -5.83 -8.22
N ILE A 39 -2.20 -6.25 -9.04
CA ILE A 39 -2.17 -7.55 -9.70
C ILE A 39 -1.06 -7.60 -10.77
N LEU A 40 -0.95 -6.55 -11.60
CA LEU A 40 0.03 -6.47 -12.68
C LEU A 40 1.48 -6.42 -12.16
N THR A 41 1.68 -5.78 -11.01
CA THR A 41 3.01 -5.57 -10.41
C THR A 41 3.24 -6.36 -9.12
N PHE A 42 2.47 -7.43 -8.93
CA PHE A 42 2.68 -8.39 -7.85
C PHE A 42 2.60 -7.80 -6.43
N GLY A 43 1.91 -6.67 -6.24
CA GLY A 43 1.67 -6.04 -4.94
C GLY A 43 2.09 -4.57 -4.84
N GLU A 44 2.88 -4.05 -5.79
CA GLU A 44 3.39 -2.67 -5.74
C GLU A 44 2.29 -1.60 -5.96
N GLY A 45 1.11 -2.01 -6.41
CA GLY A 45 -0.06 -1.12 -6.57
C GLY A 45 -0.68 -0.65 -5.25
N TRP A 46 -0.34 -1.25 -4.11
CA TRP A 46 -0.72 -0.75 -2.77
C TRP A 46 0.20 0.39 -2.32
N HIS A 47 0.37 1.38 -3.20
CA HIS A 47 1.41 2.38 -3.09
C HIS A 47 1.17 3.33 -1.90
N ASN A 48 -0.08 3.75 -1.66
CA ASN A 48 -0.42 4.56 -0.49
C ASN A 48 -0.16 3.83 0.83
N ASN A 49 -0.40 2.51 0.88
CA ASN A 49 -0.09 1.69 2.05
C ASN A 49 1.42 1.61 2.29
N HIS A 50 2.21 1.41 1.23
CA HIS A 50 3.67 1.37 1.31
C HIS A 50 4.24 2.71 1.80
N HIS A 51 3.79 3.84 1.23
CA HIS A 51 4.23 5.17 1.66
C HIS A 51 3.81 5.52 3.08
N ALA A 52 2.67 5.00 3.56
CA ALA A 52 2.27 5.15 4.96
C ALA A 52 3.17 4.34 5.91
N HIS A 53 3.69 3.19 5.45
CA HIS A 53 4.46 2.26 6.25
C HIS A 53 5.65 1.63 5.47
N PRO A 54 6.70 2.41 5.16
CA PRO A 54 7.80 1.95 4.31
C PRO A 54 8.65 0.85 4.95
N VAL A 55 8.60 0.73 6.28
CA VAL A 55 9.31 -0.32 7.04
C VAL A 55 8.58 -1.67 6.97
N SER A 56 7.31 -1.69 6.54
CA SER A 56 6.54 -2.93 6.39
C SER A 56 7.02 -3.70 5.17
N ALA A 57 7.40 -4.97 5.35
CA ALA A 57 7.63 -5.87 4.22
C ALA A 57 6.34 -6.27 3.49
N ARG A 58 5.17 -5.88 4.02
CA ARG A 58 3.85 -6.15 3.43
C ARG A 58 3.23 -4.85 2.94
N HIS A 59 2.94 -4.78 1.65
CA HIS A 59 2.28 -3.66 0.96
C HIS A 59 0.75 -3.77 1.06
N GLY A 60 0.21 -4.98 0.94
CA GLY A 60 -1.22 -5.25 1.17
C GLY A 60 -1.55 -5.28 2.67
N LEU A 61 -2.22 -4.27 3.20
CA LEU A 61 -2.49 -4.16 4.64
C LEU A 61 -3.82 -4.83 5.04
N LYS A 62 -4.79 -4.93 4.13
CA LYS A 62 -6.05 -5.68 4.35
C LYS A 62 -6.03 -7.09 3.77
N TRP A 63 -6.98 -7.91 4.21
CA TRP A 63 -7.09 -9.32 3.81
C TRP A 63 -7.41 -9.51 2.33
N TYR A 64 -8.12 -8.56 1.71
CA TYR A 64 -8.46 -8.54 0.28
C TYR A 64 -7.37 -7.92 -0.60
N GLU A 65 -6.31 -7.35 0.01
CA GLU A 65 -5.22 -6.72 -0.72
C GLU A 65 -4.16 -7.77 -1.04
N VAL A 66 -4.28 -8.36 -2.22
CA VAL A 66 -3.37 -9.41 -2.70
C VAL A 66 -1.98 -8.81 -2.93
N ASP A 67 -0.98 -9.39 -2.29
CA ASP A 67 0.42 -8.97 -2.35
C ASP A 67 1.30 -10.20 -2.56
N VAL A 68 1.68 -10.41 -3.83
CA VAL A 68 2.44 -11.59 -4.26
C VAL A 68 3.89 -11.50 -3.78
N ASN A 69 4.46 -10.30 -3.72
CA ASN A 69 5.77 -10.04 -3.14
C ASN A 69 5.81 -10.45 -1.66
N TRP A 70 4.78 -10.10 -0.89
CA TRP A 70 4.65 -10.56 0.50
C TRP A 70 4.57 -12.08 0.62
N TYR A 71 3.83 -12.77 -0.26
CA TYR A 71 3.78 -14.23 -0.23
C TYR A 71 5.15 -14.87 -0.50
N GLY A 72 5.95 -14.28 -1.42
CA GLY A 72 7.34 -14.67 -1.65
C GLY A 72 8.20 -14.52 -0.40
N ILE A 73 8.16 -13.34 0.25
CA ILE A 73 8.90 -13.09 1.50
C ILE A 73 8.43 -14.03 2.62
N TRP A 74 7.14 -14.30 2.71
CA TRP A 74 6.58 -15.23 3.69
C TRP A 74 7.06 -16.66 3.45
N ALA A 75 7.10 -17.11 2.19
CA ALA A 75 7.66 -18.40 1.83
C ALA A 75 9.16 -18.50 2.21
N LEU A 76 9.95 -17.47 1.88
CA LEU A 76 11.37 -17.40 2.27
C LEU A 76 11.56 -17.38 3.79
N LYS A 77 10.65 -16.72 4.53
CA LYS A 77 10.64 -16.75 5.99
C LYS A 77 10.33 -18.14 6.54
N LYS A 78 9.35 -18.84 5.95
CA LYS A 78 8.98 -20.23 6.28
C LYS A 78 10.12 -21.21 6.02
N LEU A 79 10.89 -20.98 4.95
CA LEU A 79 12.08 -21.74 4.60
C LEU A 79 13.33 -21.37 5.43
N GLY A 80 13.23 -20.37 6.33
CA GLY A 80 14.32 -19.94 7.20
C GLY A 80 15.42 -19.12 6.51
N LEU A 81 15.20 -18.72 5.26
CA LEU A 81 16.11 -17.91 4.44
C LEU A 81 15.98 -16.42 4.77
N ALA A 82 14.75 -15.95 5.03
CA ALA A 82 14.50 -14.59 5.48
C ALA A 82 14.38 -14.53 7.00
N ARG A 83 15.36 -13.90 7.65
CA ARG A 83 15.38 -13.63 9.09
C ARG A 83 15.31 -12.10 9.24
N HIS A 84 14.50 -11.59 10.17
CA HIS A 84 14.18 -10.15 10.32
C HIS A 84 13.18 -9.53 9.31
N VAL A 85 12.01 -10.15 9.15
CA VAL A 85 10.89 -9.56 8.38
C VAL A 85 10.01 -8.71 9.29
N TYR A 86 10.04 -7.38 9.11
CA TYR A 86 9.20 -6.43 9.83
C TYR A 86 7.80 -6.35 9.23
N ARG A 87 6.78 -6.39 10.10
CA ARG A 87 5.37 -6.21 9.72
C ARG A 87 4.75 -5.18 10.64
N VAL A 88 3.94 -4.29 10.08
CA VAL A 88 3.17 -3.32 10.87
C VAL A 88 2.14 -4.03 11.73
N ARG A 89 2.01 -3.57 12.98
CA ARG A 89 1.02 -4.06 13.94
C ARG A 89 -0.37 -3.51 13.58
N LEU A 90 -1.42 -4.34 13.67
CA LEU A 90 -2.79 -3.92 13.35
C LEU A 90 -3.26 -2.69 14.14
N SER A 91 -2.85 -2.55 15.41
CA SER A 91 -3.20 -1.37 16.21
C SER A 91 -2.63 -0.06 15.63
N GLU A 92 -1.46 -0.12 15.01
CA GLU A 92 -0.84 1.04 14.35
C GLU A 92 -1.56 1.38 13.04
N LEU A 93 -2.02 0.37 12.30
CA LEU A 93 -2.83 0.55 11.09
C LEU A 93 -4.12 1.30 11.41
N HIS A 94 -4.89 0.85 12.40
CA HIS A 94 -6.15 1.50 12.78
C HIS A 94 -5.92 2.95 13.20
N ARG A 95 -4.90 3.23 14.02
CA ARG A 95 -4.58 4.61 14.44
C ARG A 95 -4.32 5.51 13.23
N ARG A 96 -3.57 5.04 12.23
CA ARG A 96 -3.26 5.84 11.03
C ARG A 96 -4.44 5.96 10.06
N GLU A 97 -5.29 4.93 9.95
CA GLU A 97 -6.55 5.02 9.22
C GLU A 97 -7.48 6.06 9.86
N GLU A 98 -7.57 6.10 11.19
CA GLU A 98 -8.36 7.09 11.94
C GLU A 98 -7.83 8.50 11.80
N GLN A 99 -6.50 8.70 11.88
CA GLN A 99 -5.86 10.00 11.64
C GLN A 99 -6.09 10.53 10.23
N GLY A 100 -6.26 9.64 9.25
CA GLY A 100 -6.51 10.01 7.86
C GLY A 100 -7.97 10.27 7.52
N ARG A 101 -8.89 9.90 8.40
CA ARG A 101 -10.33 10.06 8.19
C ARG A 101 -10.70 11.52 8.51
N PRO A 102 -11.34 12.27 7.59
CA PRO A 102 -11.74 13.64 7.88
C PRO A 102 -12.63 13.63 9.12
N SER A 103 -12.27 14.42 10.13
CA SER A 103 -13.03 14.54 11.37
C SER A 103 -14.48 14.87 11.02
N ALA A 104 -15.39 13.94 11.31
CA ALA A 104 -16.82 14.11 11.11
C ALA A 104 -17.36 15.32 11.92
N ALA A 105 -16.61 15.77 12.94
CA ALA A 105 -16.98 16.89 13.80
C ALA A 105 -17.02 18.27 13.10
N LYS A 106 -16.53 18.41 11.85
CA LYS A 106 -16.63 19.69 11.12
C LYS A 106 -17.92 19.84 10.30
N ARG A 107 -18.80 18.81 10.26
CA ARG A 107 -20.10 18.88 9.54
C ARG A 107 -21.28 19.34 10.41
N GLU A 108 -21.13 19.39 11.73
CA GLU A 108 -22.20 19.84 12.66
C GLU A 108 -22.15 21.32 13.03
N LEU A 109 -21.11 22.07 12.62
CA LEU A 109 -20.96 23.51 12.94
C LEU A 109 -21.34 24.46 11.79
N VAL A 110 -22.01 23.96 10.74
CA VAL A 110 -22.60 24.80 9.68
C VAL A 110 -24.05 24.37 9.46
N SER A 111 -24.83 24.37 10.53
CA SER A 111 -26.26 24.63 10.45
C SER A 111 -26.58 25.73 11.44
N VAL A 112 -27.22 26.77 10.92
CA VAL A 112 -27.59 28.06 11.54
C VAL A 112 -26.53 29.14 11.43
#